data_AF-A0A8T9ZJZ3-F1
#
_entry.id   AF-A0A8T9ZJZ3-F1
#
_cell.length_a   1.000
_cell.length_b   1.000
_cell.length_c   1.000
_cell.angle_alpha   90.00
_cell.angle_beta   90.00
_cell.angle_gamma   90.00
#
_symmetry.space_group_name_H-M   'P 1'
#
loop_
_entity.id
_entity.type
_entity.pdbx_description
1 polymer ?
#
loop_
_entity_poly.entity_id
_entity_poly.type
_entity_poly.pdbx_seq_one_letter_code
_entity_poly.pdbx_strand_id
1 'polypeptide(L)'
;MKLISKIVMTALIVLSTFTFNLGGQFDKSFLSTSKAYADVIKALPQNASKIELDYAPVYDYDTDGCYATAAISPDGTTNPGLSLGGSPESVCRDVNRLANSNTYSRAKSNNGWTAIMYASYFEKDQQTSGPAALGHRHDWEHTIVWVKDSQVQYVTYSAHGNWYTNPRSNVRFDGNHPKIVYHKDGGLTHAFRLANSNDEPPENYYHQWLQLPMVGWNGYPSPAIREKLMTTNFGDATLEIKDGRFEKALANAKPPINFDPYAPELEDGGTYQIVSILNNSSVVDLNQADGNVQLWQNGNANNQKWKLVYDSNKSAYQIKNIANQNLVLAWNDLNGSNNVVATSNQNKEEQYWIPTEAGNGYYYVRNKKDQNKVLDVSGYGTANGTNVTVYNFHGGTNQTFQLSNVTGTLTREVESLYKAQPGQTSRSSNNFSLEHLAAGTKVRVVLEGAGATSLSFKIARDKSGTDPVIWSNVRDGSILTIPSGDDRKNLYIAGPPSGYTSNGTFKVKFYALPN
;
A
#
# COMPACT_ATOMS: atom_id res chain seq x y z
N MET A 1 41.81 -8.83 74.25
CA MET A 1 42.61 -7.69 73.76
C MET A 1 43.26 -8.07 72.44
N LYS A 2 42.66 -7.77 71.30
CA LYS A 2 43.32 -7.84 69.99
C LYS A 2 42.96 -6.58 69.20
N LEU A 3 43.92 -5.66 69.21
CA LEU A 3 44.19 -4.63 68.22
C LEU A 3 44.63 -5.33 66.93
N ILE A 4 44.07 -5.01 65.76
CA ILE A 4 44.82 -5.05 64.48
C ILE A 4 44.32 -3.94 63.53
N SER A 5 45.25 -3.01 63.26
CA SER A 5 45.55 -2.28 62.01
C SER A 5 44.51 -2.12 60.88
N LYS A 6 44.01 -0.87 60.75
CA LYS A 6 43.85 0.00 59.57
C LYS A 6 44.38 -0.45 58.18
N ILE A 7 43.52 -0.37 57.13
CA ILE A 7 43.54 0.54 55.93
C ILE A 7 42.93 -0.08 54.64
N VAL A 8 41.82 0.55 54.21
CA VAL A 8 41.33 0.91 52.86
C VAL A 8 40.95 -0.14 51.79
N MET A 9 39.64 -0.17 51.47
CA MET A 9 38.95 -0.14 50.15
C MET A 9 37.48 -0.63 50.37
N THR A 10 36.36 -0.10 49.87
CA THR A 10 35.98 1.00 48.95
C THR A 10 34.47 1.32 49.15
N ALA A 11 34.08 2.58 48.86
CA ALA A 11 32.81 3.32 48.98
C ALA A 11 31.49 2.62 48.50
N LEU A 12 30.32 2.73 49.18
CA LEU A 12 29.34 3.85 49.39
C LEU A 12 28.50 4.16 48.12
N ILE A 13 27.18 4.45 48.08
CA ILE A 13 26.18 5.08 49.00
C ILE A 13 24.75 4.80 48.41
N VAL A 14 23.77 4.31 49.17
CA VAL A 14 22.64 4.96 49.92
C VAL A 14 21.35 5.24 49.13
N LEU A 15 20.25 4.67 49.64
CA LEU A 15 18.89 5.24 49.62
C LEU A 15 18.37 5.22 51.07
N SER A 16 18.02 6.36 51.66
CA SER A 16 17.25 6.42 52.91
C SER A 16 16.52 7.76 53.10
N THR A 17 15.19 7.68 53.07
CA THR A 17 14.17 8.24 54.00
C THR A 17 14.47 9.50 54.83
N PHE A 18 13.48 10.39 54.99
CA PHE A 18 12.81 10.66 56.28
C PHE A 18 11.57 11.58 56.11
N THR A 19 10.53 11.31 56.91
CA THR A 19 9.23 12.01 57.05
C THR A 19 9.13 12.83 58.34
N PHE A 20 8.24 13.86 58.36
CA PHE A 20 7.42 14.45 59.47
C PHE A 20 7.06 15.93 59.11
N ASN A 21 5.92 16.59 59.42
CA ASN A 21 4.66 16.30 60.12
C ASN A 21 3.56 17.38 59.79
N LEU A 22 2.28 16.96 59.81
CA LEU A 22 0.98 17.64 60.11
C LEU A 22 0.64 19.12 59.79
N GLY A 23 -0.52 19.31 59.12
CA GLY A 23 -1.46 20.42 59.40
C GLY A 23 -2.38 20.83 58.24
N GLY A 24 -3.67 20.46 58.26
CA GLY A 24 -4.73 21.11 57.46
C GLY A 24 -5.73 20.17 56.79
N GLN A 25 -7.01 20.33 57.10
CA GLN A 25 -8.18 19.59 56.59
C GLN A 25 -8.17 19.40 55.06
N PHE A 26 -8.20 18.14 54.61
CA PHE A 26 -8.69 17.82 53.27
C PHE A 26 -10.20 17.66 53.32
N ASP A 27 -10.87 18.65 52.74
CA ASP A 27 -12.30 18.64 52.45
C ASP A 27 -12.60 17.45 51.51
N LYS A 28 -13.39 16.49 51.98
CA LYS A 28 -13.78 15.27 51.22
C LYS A 28 -14.85 15.55 50.15
N SER A 29 -15.03 16.81 49.75
CA SER A 29 -16.10 17.24 48.84
C SER A 29 -15.69 17.36 47.37
N PHE A 30 -14.43 17.12 47.00
CA PHE A 30 -14.01 17.01 45.59
C PHE A 30 -13.90 15.54 45.13
N LEU A 31 -14.99 14.78 45.25
CA LEU A 31 -15.26 13.74 44.27
C LEU A 31 -15.76 14.42 42.99
N SER A 32 -14.85 15.11 42.31
CA SER A 32 -15.03 15.45 40.90
C SER A 32 -14.89 14.14 40.14
N THR A 33 -15.98 13.74 39.52
CA THR A 33 -16.05 12.64 38.56
C THR A 33 -15.03 12.87 37.46
N SER A 34 -13.85 12.26 37.57
CA SER A 34 -12.95 12.11 36.43
C SER A 34 -13.68 11.27 35.39
N LYS A 35 -14.31 11.93 34.41
CA LYS A 35 -14.73 11.26 33.18
C LYS A 35 -13.48 10.62 32.59
N ALA A 36 -13.44 9.29 32.56
CA ALA A 36 -12.42 8.57 31.81
C ALA A 36 -12.58 8.94 30.33
N TYR A 37 -11.65 9.73 29.81
CA TYR A 37 -11.56 10.03 28.39
C TYR A 37 -10.93 8.83 27.66
N ALA A 38 -11.26 8.62 26.39
CA ALA A 38 -10.70 7.51 25.61
C ALA A 38 -9.17 7.60 25.58
N ASP A 39 -8.46 6.53 25.92
CA ASP A 39 -7.00 6.50 25.93
C ASP A 39 -6.42 6.93 24.57
N VAL A 40 -5.40 7.79 24.59
CA VAL A 40 -4.64 8.14 23.38
C VAL A 40 -3.96 6.88 22.87
N ILE A 41 -4.36 6.40 21.68
CA ILE A 41 -3.73 5.23 21.09
C ILE A 41 -2.37 5.59 20.50
N LYS A 42 -1.44 4.64 20.54
CA LYS A 42 -0.08 4.83 20.02
C LYS A 42 -0.10 4.90 18.49
N ALA A 43 0.53 5.92 17.92
CA ALA A 43 0.70 6.05 16.47
C ALA A 43 1.57 4.94 15.86
N LEU A 44 1.34 4.66 14.58
CA LEU A 44 2.23 3.87 13.75
C LEU A 44 3.53 4.66 13.49
N PRO A 45 4.69 3.97 13.38
CA PRO A 45 5.92 4.63 12.94
C PRO A 45 5.75 5.15 11.50
N GLN A 46 6.37 6.30 11.21
CA GLN A 46 6.44 6.81 9.84
C GLN A 46 7.10 5.79 8.91
N ASN A 47 6.45 5.48 7.79
CA ASN A 47 6.94 4.56 6.78
C ASN A 47 6.30 4.84 5.41
N ALA A 48 6.21 6.10 5.01
CA ALA A 48 5.77 6.47 3.68
C ALA A 48 6.95 6.47 2.69
N SER A 49 6.65 6.24 1.41
CA SER A 49 7.65 6.33 0.34
C SER A 49 8.15 7.76 0.15
N LYS A 50 9.31 7.91 -0.50
CA LYS A 50 9.91 9.23 -0.74
C LYS A 50 8.94 10.18 -1.47
N ILE A 51 8.23 9.68 -2.48
CA ILE A 51 7.30 10.50 -3.27
C ILE A 51 6.10 10.96 -2.42
N GLU A 52 5.59 10.12 -1.52
CA GLU A 52 4.52 10.51 -0.59
C GLU A 52 5.01 11.58 0.39
N LEU A 53 6.24 11.48 0.88
CA LEU A 53 6.84 12.45 1.80
C LEU A 53 7.18 13.78 1.13
N ASP A 54 7.76 13.77 -0.07
CA ASP A 54 8.25 14.96 -0.78
C ASP A 54 7.14 15.97 -1.12
N TYR A 55 5.90 15.49 -1.23
CA TYR A 55 4.74 16.30 -1.62
C TYR A 55 3.62 16.29 -0.57
N ALA A 56 3.92 15.78 0.63
CA ALA A 56 2.98 15.75 1.74
C ALA A 56 2.41 17.15 2.02
N PRO A 57 1.10 17.31 2.26
CA PRO A 57 0.57 18.54 2.83
C PRO A 57 1.17 18.80 4.21
N VAL A 58 1.29 20.08 4.55
CA VAL A 58 1.51 20.54 5.92
C VAL A 58 0.21 21.12 6.46
N TYR A 59 -0.08 20.82 7.72
CA TYR A 59 -1.38 21.07 8.31
C TYR A 59 -1.35 22.16 9.37
N ASP A 60 -2.43 22.94 9.40
CA ASP A 60 -2.88 23.67 10.57
C ASP A 60 -4.29 23.22 10.99
N TYR A 61 -4.65 23.50 12.23
CA TYR A 61 -5.93 23.15 12.82
C TYR A 61 -6.49 24.40 13.50
N ASP A 62 -7.58 24.97 13.00
CA ASP A 62 -8.24 26.12 13.61
C ASP A 62 -8.75 25.75 15.01
N THR A 63 -8.90 26.73 15.89
CA THR A 63 -9.24 26.52 17.31
C THR A 63 -10.59 25.84 17.60
N ASP A 64 -11.41 25.62 16.58
CA ASP A 64 -12.80 25.18 16.67
C ASP A 64 -13.03 23.68 16.42
N GLY A 65 -11.96 22.90 16.25
CA GLY A 65 -12.02 21.46 16.01
C GLY A 65 -10.99 20.62 16.76
N CYS A 66 -11.07 19.31 16.52
CA CYS A 66 -10.12 18.32 17.03
C CYS A 66 -8.75 18.42 16.35
N TYR A 67 -7.70 18.00 17.04
CA TYR A 67 -6.44 17.66 16.36
C TYR A 67 -6.56 16.31 15.67
N ALA A 68 -5.81 16.14 14.58
CA ALA A 68 -5.61 14.82 14.00
C ALA A 68 -4.92 13.89 15.00
N THR A 69 -5.28 12.61 14.97
CA THR A 69 -4.70 11.56 15.83
C THR A 69 -4.60 10.24 15.06
N ALA A 70 -3.87 9.26 15.59
CA ALA A 70 -3.82 7.93 14.99
C ALA A 70 -5.21 7.26 15.01
N ALA A 71 -5.57 6.63 13.89
CA ALA A 71 -6.79 5.84 13.74
C ALA A 71 -6.59 4.37 14.15
N ILE A 72 -5.34 3.89 14.16
CA ILE A 72 -4.97 2.53 14.52
C ILE A 72 -3.57 2.49 15.13
N SER A 73 -3.35 1.61 16.11
CA SER A 73 -2.06 1.38 16.76
C SER A 73 -1.30 0.17 16.16
N PRO A 74 0.01 0.02 16.47
CA PRO A 74 0.81 -1.09 15.94
C PRO A 74 0.30 -2.50 16.30
N ASP A 75 -0.47 -2.63 17.38
CA ASP A 75 -1.12 -3.88 17.80
C ASP A 75 -2.50 -4.11 17.16
N GLY A 76 -2.99 -3.16 16.36
CA GLY A 76 -4.27 -3.24 15.65
C GLY A 76 -5.48 -2.72 16.43
N THR A 77 -5.27 -2.12 17.61
CA THR A 77 -6.34 -1.39 18.30
C THR A 77 -6.76 -0.17 17.47
N THR A 78 -8.05 -0.10 17.13
CA THR A 78 -8.63 1.02 16.37
C THR A 78 -9.09 2.11 17.32
N ASN A 79 -8.96 3.37 16.91
CA ASN A 79 -9.36 4.50 17.73
C ASN A 79 -10.89 4.50 17.94
N PRO A 80 -11.38 4.46 19.20
CA PRO A 80 -12.82 4.41 19.49
C PRO A 80 -13.55 5.73 19.20
N GLY A 81 -12.82 6.80 18.86
CA GLY A 81 -13.35 8.14 18.70
C GLY A 81 -13.95 8.70 19.99
N LEU A 82 -14.59 9.86 19.87
CA LEU A 82 -15.25 10.53 20.98
C LEU A 82 -16.75 10.64 20.75
N SER A 83 -17.52 10.53 21.83
CA SER A 83 -18.94 10.90 21.79
C SER A 83 -19.08 12.40 21.60
N LEU A 84 -20.16 12.80 20.96
CA LEU A 84 -20.57 14.21 20.93
C LEU A 84 -20.91 14.71 22.34
N GLY A 85 -20.77 16.01 22.54
CA GLY A 85 -21.05 16.68 23.80
C GLY A 85 -19.99 17.71 24.17
N GLY A 86 -20.35 18.64 25.06
CA GLY A 86 -19.47 19.77 25.38
C GLY A 86 -19.31 20.69 24.17
N SER A 87 -18.15 21.34 24.03
CA SER A 87 -17.80 22.10 22.82
C SER A 87 -17.13 21.22 21.76
N PRO A 88 -17.14 21.62 20.47
CA PRO A 88 -16.51 20.88 19.39
C PRO A 88 -15.06 20.46 19.63
N GLU A 89 -14.24 21.36 20.13
CA GLU A 89 -12.82 21.17 20.42
C GLU A 89 -12.53 20.48 21.77
N SER A 90 -13.54 20.41 22.65
CA SER A 90 -13.34 19.85 23.99
C SER A 90 -12.81 18.41 23.92
N VAL A 91 -11.81 18.12 24.74
CA VAL A 91 -11.13 16.82 24.89
C VAL A 91 -10.19 16.44 23.74
N CYS A 92 -10.53 16.75 22.49
CA CYS A 92 -9.77 16.30 21.31
C CYS A 92 -8.70 17.26 20.80
N ARG A 93 -8.51 18.41 21.46
CA ARG A 93 -7.41 19.36 21.17
C ARG A 93 -6.22 19.23 22.14
N ASP A 94 -6.08 18.08 22.81
CA ASP A 94 -4.94 17.78 23.66
C ASP A 94 -3.67 17.53 22.82
N VAL A 95 -2.53 18.11 23.21
CA VAL A 95 -1.25 17.97 22.50
C VAL A 95 -0.80 16.51 22.37
N ASN A 96 -1.20 15.62 23.29
CA ASN A 96 -0.87 14.20 23.23
C ASN A 96 -1.57 13.50 22.06
N ARG A 97 -2.75 13.96 21.62
CA ARG A 97 -3.41 13.47 20.39
C ARG A 97 -2.58 13.80 19.16
N LEU A 98 -2.17 15.06 19.08
CA LEU A 98 -1.35 15.56 17.98
C LEU A 98 0.03 14.90 17.94
N ALA A 99 0.65 14.66 19.11
CA ALA A 99 1.92 13.93 19.23
C ALA A 99 1.80 12.44 18.86
N ASN A 100 0.60 11.86 18.95
CA ASN A 100 0.29 10.48 18.54
C ASN A 100 -0.59 10.46 17.28
N SER A 101 -0.29 11.33 16.33
CA SER A 101 -1.01 11.43 15.07
C SER A 101 -0.32 10.65 13.94
N ASN A 102 -1.12 10.25 12.96
CA ASN A 102 -0.62 9.75 11.69
C ASN A 102 -1.35 10.44 10.53
N THR A 103 -0.63 10.70 9.45
CA THR A 103 -1.24 10.88 8.13
C THR A 103 -1.11 9.56 7.37
N TYR A 104 -2.19 9.09 6.75
CA TYR A 104 -2.18 7.89 5.92
C TYR A 104 -2.16 8.28 4.45
N SER A 105 -1.47 7.53 3.60
CA SER A 105 -1.40 7.89 2.18
C SER A 105 -1.48 6.71 1.22
N ARG A 106 -1.91 7.01 0.00
CA ARG A 106 -1.88 6.11 -1.14
C ARG A 106 -1.63 6.90 -2.42
N ALA A 107 -0.68 6.45 -3.22
CA ALA A 107 -0.34 7.07 -4.50
C ALA A 107 -0.79 6.20 -5.68
N LYS A 108 -1.04 6.84 -6.82
CA LYS A 108 -1.22 6.21 -8.12
C LYS A 108 -0.54 7.03 -9.19
N SER A 109 0.20 6.36 -10.07
CA SER A 109 0.85 7.01 -11.21
C SER A 109 0.40 6.39 -12.52
N ASN A 110 0.04 7.23 -13.49
CA ASN A 110 -0.13 6.86 -14.89
C ASN A 110 -0.11 8.11 -15.77
N ASN A 111 0.16 7.94 -17.06
CA ASN A 111 0.11 9.01 -18.05
C ASN A 111 1.00 10.23 -17.72
N GLY A 112 2.14 9.99 -17.05
CA GLY A 112 3.07 11.04 -16.61
C GLY A 112 2.61 11.85 -15.39
N TRP A 113 1.51 11.46 -14.76
CA TRP A 113 0.96 12.08 -13.56
C TRP A 113 1.07 11.13 -12.38
N THR A 114 1.28 11.70 -11.20
CA THR A 114 1.13 11.01 -9.91
C THR A 114 0.06 11.72 -9.11
N ALA A 115 -0.98 11.00 -8.71
CA ALA A 115 -1.95 11.44 -7.71
C ALA A 115 -1.58 10.82 -6.36
N ILE A 116 -1.42 11.64 -5.32
CA ILE A 116 -1.12 11.17 -3.97
C ILE A 116 -2.23 11.64 -3.05
N MET A 117 -3.00 10.71 -2.50
CA MET A 117 -4.05 11.01 -1.54
C MET A 117 -3.52 10.83 -0.12
N TYR A 118 -3.73 11.83 0.71
CA TYR A 118 -3.40 11.89 2.12
C TYR A 118 -4.70 11.92 2.92
N ALA A 119 -4.80 11.14 3.99
CA ALA A 119 -5.97 11.02 4.84
C ALA A 119 -5.59 11.30 6.30
N SER A 120 -6.38 12.15 6.96
CA SER A 120 -6.23 12.50 8.38
C SER A 120 -7.49 12.12 9.13
N TYR A 121 -7.31 11.56 10.33
CA TYR A 121 -8.39 11.09 11.19
C TYR A 121 -8.59 12.00 12.38
N PHE A 122 -9.86 12.28 12.69
CA PHE A 122 -10.27 13.00 13.90
C PHE A 122 -11.29 12.17 14.68
N GLU A 123 -11.33 12.36 16.00
CA GLU A 123 -12.10 11.47 16.87
C GLU A 123 -13.61 11.74 16.84
N LYS A 124 -14.00 12.95 16.45
CA LYS A 124 -15.39 13.38 16.26
C LYS A 124 -15.40 14.58 15.33
N ASP A 125 -16.55 14.78 14.70
CA ASP A 125 -16.90 15.98 13.97
C ASP A 125 -18.18 16.54 14.58
N GLN A 126 -18.10 17.70 15.24
CA GLN A 126 -19.19 18.24 16.04
C GLN A 126 -19.54 19.67 15.60
N GLN A 127 -20.78 19.83 15.11
CA GLN A 127 -21.31 21.08 14.60
C GLN A 127 -21.73 22.05 15.71
N THR A 128 -22.34 21.56 16.80
CA THR A 128 -22.94 22.42 17.83
C THR A 128 -22.46 22.07 19.24
N SER A 129 -22.38 23.05 20.13
CA SER A 129 -22.06 22.82 21.55
C SER A 129 -23.27 22.32 22.35
N GLY A 130 -23.01 21.56 23.41
CA GLY A 130 -24.02 21.16 24.40
C GLY A 130 -24.33 19.65 24.42
N PRO A 131 -25.24 19.21 25.31
CA PRO A 131 -25.53 17.79 25.53
C PRO A 131 -26.33 17.13 24.39
N ALA A 132 -26.97 17.91 23.53
CA ALA A 132 -27.67 17.46 22.32
C ALA A 132 -26.94 17.93 21.05
N ALA A 133 -25.60 17.79 21.05
CA ALA A 133 -24.76 18.23 19.95
C ALA A 133 -25.04 17.46 18.65
N LEU A 134 -25.12 18.18 17.53
CA LEU A 134 -25.19 17.64 16.18
C LEU A 134 -23.78 17.36 15.63
N GLY A 135 -23.67 16.34 14.78
CA GLY A 135 -22.41 15.87 14.22
C GLY A 135 -22.32 14.34 14.26
N HIS A 136 -21.11 13.80 14.19
CA HIS A 136 -20.86 12.36 14.32
C HIS A 136 -19.55 12.04 15.05
N ARG A 137 -19.51 10.82 15.60
CA ARG A 137 -18.26 10.22 16.09
C ARG A 137 -17.40 9.87 14.88
N HIS A 138 -16.09 10.05 15.03
CA HIS A 138 -15.09 9.90 13.98
C HIS A 138 -15.20 10.96 12.89
N ASP A 139 -14.07 11.22 12.24
CA ASP A 139 -14.00 12.03 11.04
C ASP A 139 -12.79 11.61 10.20
N TRP A 140 -12.89 11.81 8.88
CA TRP A 140 -11.86 11.51 7.91
C TRP A 140 -11.83 12.57 6.83
N GLU A 141 -10.73 13.34 6.78
CA GLU A 141 -10.52 14.35 5.75
C GLU A 141 -9.33 13.99 4.86
N HIS A 142 -9.40 14.42 3.60
CA HIS A 142 -8.50 13.99 2.54
C HIS A 142 -7.94 15.17 1.75
N THR A 143 -6.68 15.06 1.37
CA THR A 143 -6.02 15.95 0.40
C THR A 143 -5.45 15.10 -0.73
N ILE A 144 -5.62 15.52 -1.98
CA ILE A 144 -4.98 14.88 -3.13
C ILE A 144 -4.01 15.87 -3.76
N VAL A 145 -2.75 15.48 -3.90
CA VAL A 145 -1.73 16.24 -4.60
C VAL A 145 -1.50 15.62 -5.97
N TRP A 146 -1.66 16.42 -7.02
CA TRP A 146 -1.46 16.02 -8.41
C TRP A 146 -0.11 16.54 -8.91
N VAL A 147 0.82 15.62 -9.11
CA VAL A 147 2.21 15.90 -9.47
C VAL A 147 2.45 15.54 -10.93
N LYS A 148 3.17 16.40 -11.64
CA LYS A 148 3.72 16.14 -12.98
C LYS A 148 5.10 16.76 -13.08
N ASP A 149 6.02 16.04 -13.72
CA ASP A 149 7.40 16.50 -13.95
C ASP A 149 8.07 17.00 -12.66
N SER A 150 7.88 16.24 -11.56
CA SER A 150 8.39 16.56 -10.21
C SER A 150 7.93 17.91 -9.63
N GLN A 151 6.76 18.39 -10.03
CA GLN A 151 6.12 19.59 -9.49
C GLN A 151 4.64 19.35 -9.19
N VAL A 152 4.17 19.87 -8.05
CA VAL A 152 2.73 19.87 -7.72
C VAL A 152 2.03 20.85 -8.65
N GLN A 153 1.11 20.35 -9.48
CA GLN A 153 0.34 21.16 -10.44
C GLN A 153 -1.05 21.51 -9.92
N TYR A 154 -1.66 20.59 -9.15
CA TYR A 154 -2.97 20.80 -8.55
C TYR A 154 -3.01 20.22 -7.14
N VAL A 155 -3.87 20.79 -6.31
CA VAL A 155 -4.19 20.28 -4.98
C VAL A 155 -5.70 20.22 -4.83
N THR A 156 -6.20 19.07 -4.41
CA THR A 156 -7.60 18.85 -4.06
C THR A 156 -7.73 18.66 -2.57
N TYR A 157 -8.81 19.15 -1.98
CA TYR A 157 -9.19 18.81 -0.61
C TYR A 157 -10.66 18.35 -0.56
N SER A 158 -11.00 17.53 0.43
CA SER A 158 -12.39 17.17 0.73
C SER A 158 -13.05 18.21 1.62
N ALA A 159 -14.34 18.46 1.39
CA ALA A 159 -15.21 19.16 2.33
C ALA A 159 -16.65 18.70 2.12
N HIS A 160 -17.29 18.20 3.19
CA HIS A 160 -18.69 17.76 3.20
C HIS A 160 -19.03 16.74 2.09
N GLY A 161 -18.13 15.78 1.84
CA GLY A 161 -18.28 14.77 0.79
C GLY A 161 -18.04 15.25 -0.65
N ASN A 162 -17.69 16.52 -0.84
CA ASN A 162 -17.30 17.08 -2.14
C ASN A 162 -15.78 17.20 -2.26
N TRP A 163 -15.29 17.37 -3.49
CA TRP A 163 -13.87 17.52 -3.81
C TRP A 163 -13.61 18.89 -4.47
N TYR A 164 -12.67 19.65 -3.93
CA TYR A 164 -12.35 21.01 -4.40
C TYR A 164 -10.93 21.06 -4.96
N THR A 165 -10.81 21.05 -6.28
CA THR A 165 -9.53 20.97 -6.99
C THR A 165 -9.05 22.34 -7.44
N ASN A 166 -7.85 22.71 -7.00
CA ASN A 166 -7.26 24.03 -7.23
C ASN A 166 -5.93 23.91 -7.98
N PRO A 167 -5.66 24.78 -8.97
CA PRO A 167 -4.35 24.85 -9.59
C PRO A 167 -3.30 25.33 -8.58
N ARG A 168 -2.04 24.96 -8.79
CA ARG A 168 -0.89 25.37 -7.95
C ARG A 168 -0.88 26.87 -7.66
N SER A 169 -1.27 27.71 -8.63
CA SER A 169 -1.31 29.18 -8.50
C SER A 169 -2.20 29.68 -7.37
N ASN A 170 -3.19 28.90 -6.94
CA ASN A 170 -4.14 29.26 -5.89
C ASN A 170 -3.74 28.67 -4.52
N VAL A 171 -2.65 27.91 -4.46
CA VAL A 171 -2.26 27.15 -3.27
C VAL A 171 -1.02 27.79 -2.65
N ARG A 172 -1.06 27.99 -1.31
CA ARG A 172 0.11 28.40 -0.53
C ARG A 172 0.94 27.17 -0.19
N PHE A 173 2.26 27.30 -0.20
CA PHE A 173 3.19 26.20 0.04
C PHE A 173 4.21 26.54 1.12
N ASP A 174 4.69 25.51 1.82
CA ASP A 174 5.99 25.48 2.48
C ASP A 174 6.91 24.54 1.67
N GLY A 175 7.87 25.09 0.92
CA GLY A 175 8.62 24.32 -0.07
C GLY A 175 7.70 23.67 -1.13
N ASN A 176 7.67 22.34 -1.17
CA ASN A 176 6.77 21.55 -2.04
C ASN A 176 5.48 21.09 -1.34
N HIS A 177 5.29 21.47 -0.08
CA HIS A 177 4.20 20.99 0.77
C HIS A 177 3.03 21.98 0.72
N PRO A 178 1.85 21.59 0.18
CA PRO A 178 0.69 22.47 0.20
C PRO A 178 0.19 22.68 1.63
N LYS A 179 -0.16 23.92 1.95
CA LYS A 179 -0.69 24.32 3.26
C LYS A 179 -2.20 24.08 3.32
N ILE A 180 -2.62 23.16 4.19
CA ILE A 180 -4.02 22.75 4.36
C ILE A 180 -4.46 23.04 5.80
N VAL A 181 -5.68 23.55 5.97
CA VAL A 181 -6.25 23.86 7.28
C VAL A 181 -7.48 23.00 7.52
N TYR A 182 -7.54 22.36 8.69
CA TYR A 182 -8.77 21.78 9.22
C TYR A 182 -9.52 22.82 10.03
N HIS A 183 -10.78 23.06 9.69
CA HIS A 183 -11.58 24.10 10.33
C HIS A 183 -13.04 23.70 10.41
N LYS A 184 -13.79 24.40 11.26
CA LYS A 184 -15.25 24.35 11.21
C LYS A 184 -15.79 25.20 10.07
N ASP A 185 -16.62 24.62 9.22
CA ASP A 185 -17.18 25.32 8.05
C ASP A 185 -18.47 26.08 8.38
N GLY A 186 -18.31 27.18 9.11
CA GLY A 186 -19.41 28.06 9.53
C GLY A 186 -20.45 27.32 10.36
N GLY A 187 -21.67 27.21 9.82
CA GLY A 187 -22.79 26.52 10.47
C GLY A 187 -22.79 25.00 10.27
N LEU A 188 -21.88 24.44 9.47
CA LEU A 188 -21.77 23.02 9.16
C LEU A 188 -20.74 22.33 10.08
N THR A 189 -20.45 21.08 9.73
CA THR A 189 -19.41 20.25 10.34
C THR A 189 -18.00 20.69 9.88
N HIS A 190 -16.95 19.95 10.23
CA HIS A 190 -15.58 20.32 9.86
C HIS A 190 -15.26 19.95 8.41
N ALA A 191 -14.21 20.57 7.89
CA ALA A 191 -13.70 20.33 6.55
C ALA A 191 -12.23 20.71 6.44
N PHE A 192 -11.58 20.24 5.37
CA PHE A 192 -10.34 20.86 4.91
C PHE A 192 -10.61 22.08 4.04
N ARG A 193 -9.66 23.02 4.05
CA ARG A 193 -9.53 24.11 3.09
C ARG A 193 -8.07 24.40 2.78
N LEU A 194 -7.82 25.18 1.72
CA LEU A 194 -6.51 25.77 1.51
C LEU A 194 -6.23 26.87 2.54
N ALA A 195 -4.96 27.01 2.92
CA ALA A 195 -4.52 28.13 3.75
C ALA A 195 -4.67 29.48 3.01
N ASN A 196 -4.98 30.53 3.76
CA ASN A 196 -5.05 31.92 3.33
C ASN A 196 -4.10 32.81 4.16
N SER A 197 -4.22 34.13 4.05
CA SER A 197 -3.33 35.07 4.76
C SER A 197 -3.57 35.14 6.27
N ASN A 198 -4.74 34.72 6.75
CA ASN A 198 -5.11 34.78 8.17
C ASN A 198 -4.59 33.58 8.97
N ASP A 199 -4.07 32.54 8.30
CA ASP A 199 -3.54 31.32 8.94
C ASP A 199 -2.03 31.46 9.26
N GLU A 200 -1.53 32.69 9.35
CA GLU A 200 -0.12 32.98 9.65
C GLU A 200 -0.03 33.90 10.88
N PRO A 201 0.51 33.43 12.02
CA PRO A 201 1.01 32.08 12.25
C PRO A 201 -0.13 31.04 12.41
N PRO A 202 0.16 29.75 12.20
CA PRO A 202 -0.78 28.64 12.48
C PRO A 202 -1.38 28.67 13.89
N GLU A 203 -2.64 28.23 14.03
CA GLU A 203 -3.43 28.23 15.27
C GLU A 203 -3.24 26.98 16.15
N ASN A 204 -2.56 25.95 15.64
CA ASN A 204 -2.23 24.76 16.43
C ASN A 204 -1.25 25.07 17.58
N TYR A 205 -1.14 24.14 18.53
CA TYR A 205 -0.33 24.27 19.75
C TYR A 205 1.14 24.70 19.52
N TYR A 206 1.73 24.32 18.39
CA TYR A 206 3.14 24.62 18.09
C TYR A 206 3.33 25.93 17.34
N HIS A 207 2.25 26.57 16.87
CA HIS A 207 2.28 27.75 16.00
C HIS A 207 3.16 27.56 14.75
N GLN A 208 3.14 26.35 14.18
CA GLN A 208 3.95 25.94 13.03
C GLN A 208 3.13 25.10 12.08
N TRP A 209 3.49 25.11 10.80
CA TRP A 209 2.91 24.20 9.81
C TRP A 209 3.41 22.78 10.08
N LEU A 210 2.49 21.84 10.32
CA LEU A 210 2.85 20.51 10.82
C LEU A 210 2.86 19.46 9.71
N GLN A 211 3.97 18.77 9.57
CA GLN A 211 4.05 17.51 8.83
C GLN A 211 3.98 16.35 9.82
N LEU A 212 2.85 15.63 9.84
CA LEU A 212 2.64 14.54 10.78
C LEU A 212 3.33 13.24 10.31
N PRO A 213 3.69 12.32 11.22
CA PRO A 213 4.26 11.03 10.86
C PRO A 213 3.38 10.27 9.86
N MET A 214 3.95 9.94 8.70
CA MET A 214 3.16 9.42 7.58
C MET A 214 3.31 7.92 7.35
N VAL A 215 2.20 7.23 7.10
CA VAL A 215 2.18 5.81 6.71
C VAL A 215 1.66 5.70 5.28
N GLY A 216 2.55 5.33 4.36
CA GLY A 216 2.19 5.06 2.96
C GLY A 216 1.44 3.74 2.80
N TRP A 217 0.84 3.51 1.63
CA TRP A 217 0.04 2.32 1.38
C TRP A 217 0.82 1.02 1.62
N ASN A 218 2.11 1.02 1.27
CA ASN A 218 3.03 -0.11 1.48
C ASN A 218 3.83 0.02 2.79
N GLY A 219 3.52 1.02 3.60
CA GLY A 219 4.21 1.40 4.82
C GLY A 219 3.69 0.79 6.12
N TYR A 220 2.52 0.16 6.09
CA TYR A 220 1.92 -0.41 7.31
C TYR A 220 2.81 -1.53 7.89
N PRO A 221 2.88 -1.69 9.22
CA PRO A 221 3.73 -2.71 9.86
C PRO A 221 3.46 -4.14 9.39
N SER A 222 2.23 -4.40 8.94
CA SER A 222 1.88 -5.61 8.22
C SER A 222 0.66 -5.36 7.33
N PRO A 223 0.43 -6.21 6.31
CA PRO A 223 -0.82 -6.21 5.55
C PRO A 223 -2.06 -6.34 6.43
N ALA A 224 -1.98 -7.08 7.55
CA ALA A 224 -3.10 -7.26 8.48
C ALA A 224 -3.49 -5.96 9.21
N ILE A 225 -2.50 -5.13 9.59
CA ILE A 225 -2.77 -3.82 10.20
C ILE A 225 -3.41 -2.88 9.17
N ARG A 226 -2.91 -2.89 7.93
CA ARG A 226 -3.51 -2.13 6.82
C ARG A 226 -4.97 -2.55 6.61
N GLU A 227 -5.20 -3.85 6.42
CA GLU A 227 -6.54 -4.41 6.19
C GLU A 227 -7.48 -4.11 7.35
N LYS A 228 -7.01 -4.23 8.60
CA LYS A 228 -7.78 -3.87 9.78
C LYS A 228 -8.26 -2.42 9.71
N LEU A 229 -7.39 -1.47 9.38
CA LEU A 229 -7.80 -0.07 9.22
C LEU A 229 -8.78 0.11 8.06
N MET A 230 -8.49 -0.46 6.88
CA MET A 230 -9.31 -0.29 5.66
C MET A 230 -10.72 -0.88 5.80
N THR A 231 -10.88 -1.88 6.65
CA THR A 231 -12.17 -2.56 6.92
C THR A 231 -12.87 -2.07 8.18
N THR A 232 -12.24 -1.21 8.98
CA THR A 232 -12.88 -0.66 10.18
C THR A 232 -14.07 0.22 9.81
N ASN A 233 -15.17 0.02 10.52
CA ASN A 233 -16.36 0.83 10.39
C ASN A 233 -16.23 2.07 11.29
N PHE A 234 -16.05 3.24 10.69
CA PHE A 234 -15.98 4.53 11.37
C PHE A 234 -17.33 5.27 11.40
N GLY A 235 -18.45 4.54 11.27
CA GLY A 235 -19.79 5.12 11.28
C GLY A 235 -20.02 5.98 10.03
N ASP A 236 -20.31 7.26 10.26
CA ASP A 236 -20.57 8.22 9.18
C ASP A 236 -19.28 8.70 8.49
N ALA A 237 -18.13 8.61 9.17
CA ALA A 237 -16.85 8.98 8.61
C ALA A 237 -16.30 7.90 7.66
N THR A 238 -15.71 8.34 6.55
CA THR A 238 -15.28 7.43 5.49
C THR A 238 -13.82 7.62 5.10
N LEU A 239 -13.02 6.57 5.25
CA LEU A 239 -11.66 6.51 4.71
C LEU A 239 -11.69 6.18 3.20
N GLU A 240 -11.18 7.09 2.37
CA GLU A 240 -11.25 7.00 0.90
C GLU A 240 -10.04 6.31 0.25
N ILE A 241 -8.92 6.10 0.96
CA ILE A 241 -7.72 5.46 0.38
C ILE A 241 -7.81 3.93 0.20
N LYS A 242 -8.93 3.30 0.57
CA LYS A 242 -9.14 1.85 0.39
C LYS A 242 -9.55 1.48 -1.04
N ASP A 243 -9.36 0.21 -1.39
CA ASP A 243 -9.66 -0.30 -2.74
C ASP A 243 -11.12 0.00 -3.16
N GLY A 244 -11.29 0.38 -4.42
CA GLY A 244 -12.57 0.78 -5.02
C GLY A 244 -13.01 2.21 -4.67
N ARG A 245 -12.73 2.66 -3.44
CA ARG A 245 -12.99 4.03 -3.00
C ARG A 245 -11.92 5.00 -3.48
N PHE A 246 -10.67 4.58 -3.41
CA PHE A 246 -9.55 5.40 -3.83
C PHE A 246 -9.67 5.82 -5.29
N GLU A 247 -9.98 4.87 -6.17
CA GLU A 247 -10.19 5.13 -7.59
C GLU A 247 -11.41 6.02 -7.83
N LYS A 248 -12.51 5.80 -7.10
CA LYS A 248 -13.71 6.64 -7.18
C LYS A 248 -13.46 8.07 -6.72
N ALA A 249 -12.76 8.25 -5.60
CA ALA A 249 -12.39 9.55 -5.07
C ALA A 249 -11.48 10.30 -6.05
N LEU A 250 -10.46 9.64 -6.60
CA LEU A 250 -9.60 10.21 -7.64
C LEU A 250 -10.40 10.59 -8.90
N ALA A 251 -11.38 9.79 -9.33
CA ALA A 251 -12.22 10.09 -10.48
C ALA A 251 -13.09 11.33 -10.27
N ASN A 252 -13.65 11.49 -9.07
CA ASN A 252 -14.46 12.65 -8.71
C ASN A 252 -13.61 13.92 -8.50
N ALA A 253 -12.35 13.75 -8.07
CA ALA A 253 -11.46 14.85 -7.74
C ALA A 253 -10.59 15.33 -8.90
N LYS A 254 -10.36 14.52 -9.94
CA LYS A 254 -9.28 14.82 -10.89
C LYS A 254 -9.48 16.16 -11.63
N PRO A 255 -8.39 16.96 -11.79
CA PRO A 255 -8.42 18.09 -12.71
C PRO A 255 -8.55 17.59 -14.16
N PRO A 256 -8.74 18.47 -15.17
CA PRO A 256 -8.85 18.10 -16.59
C PRO A 256 -7.49 17.67 -17.16
N ILE A 257 -6.96 16.56 -16.64
CA ILE A 257 -5.66 15.97 -16.96
C ILE A 257 -5.85 14.56 -17.53
N ASN A 258 -4.87 14.14 -18.32
CA ASN A 258 -4.78 12.77 -18.80
C ASN A 258 -4.28 11.87 -17.66
N PHE A 259 -5.20 11.43 -16.80
CA PHE A 259 -4.99 10.52 -15.69
C PHE A 259 -6.20 9.58 -15.61
N ASP A 260 -5.94 8.28 -15.46
CA ASP A 260 -6.96 7.25 -15.30
C ASP A 260 -6.92 6.70 -13.85
N PRO A 261 -7.92 7.04 -13.02
CA PRO A 261 -8.04 6.49 -11.67
C PRO A 261 -8.17 4.97 -11.61
N TYR A 262 -8.72 4.32 -12.63
CA TYR A 262 -9.05 2.90 -12.65
C TYR A 262 -8.03 2.02 -13.39
N ALA A 263 -6.99 2.63 -13.94
CA ALA A 263 -5.85 1.92 -14.51
C ALA A 263 -5.29 0.87 -13.52
N PRO A 264 -5.11 -0.41 -13.88
CA PRO A 264 -4.46 -1.37 -13.00
C PRO A 264 -3.00 -0.94 -12.74
N GLU A 265 -2.52 -1.15 -11.53
CA GLU A 265 -1.12 -0.85 -11.22
C GLU A 265 -0.26 -2.03 -11.72
N LEU A 266 0.70 -1.75 -12.60
CA LEU A 266 1.64 -2.76 -13.06
C LEU A 266 2.68 -3.00 -11.96
N GLU A 267 2.59 -4.15 -11.31
CA GLU A 267 3.49 -4.59 -10.27
C GLU A 267 4.86 -4.92 -10.88
N ASP A 268 5.92 -4.30 -10.37
CA ASP A 268 7.29 -4.71 -10.70
C ASP A 268 7.52 -6.15 -10.22
N GLY A 269 7.99 -7.01 -11.13
CA GLY A 269 8.10 -8.44 -10.92
C GLY A 269 6.79 -9.22 -11.10
N GLY A 270 5.67 -8.55 -11.37
CA GLY A 270 4.39 -9.16 -11.67
C GLY A 270 4.43 -9.98 -12.98
N THR A 271 3.64 -11.05 -13.03
CA THR A 271 3.51 -11.90 -14.22
C THR A 271 2.14 -11.65 -14.84
N TYR A 272 2.12 -11.41 -16.15
CA TYR A 272 0.95 -10.98 -16.89
C TYR A 272 0.71 -11.87 -18.11
N GLN A 273 -0.55 -12.01 -18.51
CA GLN A 273 -0.90 -12.31 -19.89
C GLN A 273 -1.20 -11.01 -20.62
N ILE A 274 -0.69 -10.86 -21.83
CA ILE A 274 -0.98 -9.71 -22.69
C ILE A 274 -2.13 -10.14 -23.60
N VAL A 275 -3.36 -9.77 -23.24
CA VAL A 275 -4.59 -10.21 -23.90
C VAL A 275 -4.96 -9.21 -24.99
N SER A 276 -5.20 -9.69 -26.21
CA SER A 276 -5.68 -8.85 -27.30
C SER A 276 -7.15 -8.47 -27.10
N ILE A 277 -7.48 -7.19 -27.24
CA ILE A 277 -8.88 -6.74 -27.11
C ILE A 277 -9.71 -7.05 -28.36
N LEU A 278 -9.08 -7.49 -29.46
CA LEU A 278 -9.80 -7.84 -30.71
C LEU A 278 -10.85 -8.92 -30.50
N ASN A 279 -10.59 -9.85 -29.56
CA ASN A 279 -11.52 -10.93 -29.20
C ASN A 279 -11.55 -11.23 -27.69
N ASN A 280 -10.84 -10.46 -26.87
CA ASN A 280 -10.73 -10.61 -25.41
C ASN A 280 -10.35 -12.03 -24.93
N SER A 281 -9.73 -12.85 -25.80
CA SER A 281 -9.49 -14.27 -25.52
C SER A 281 -8.14 -14.79 -26.05
N SER A 282 -7.60 -14.21 -27.12
CA SER A 282 -6.25 -14.51 -27.60
C SER A 282 -5.20 -13.72 -26.81
N VAL A 283 -4.06 -14.34 -26.58
CA VAL A 283 -2.93 -13.78 -25.82
C VAL A 283 -1.66 -13.76 -26.66
N VAL A 284 -0.75 -12.84 -26.33
CA VAL A 284 0.61 -12.81 -26.88
C VAL A 284 1.37 -14.04 -26.40
N ASP A 285 1.76 -14.88 -27.34
CA ASP A 285 2.31 -16.21 -27.18
C ASP A 285 3.70 -16.28 -27.82
N LEU A 286 4.66 -16.88 -27.10
CA LEU A 286 5.95 -17.23 -27.66
C LEU A 286 5.87 -18.59 -28.37
N ASN A 287 6.09 -18.60 -29.68
CA ASN A 287 6.41 -19.82 -30.41
C ASN A 287 7.83 -20.27 -30.02
N GLN A 288 7.88 -21.30 -29.17
CA GLN A 288 9.15 -21.81 -28.62
C GLN A 288 10.05 -22.48 -29.66
N ALA A 289 9.51 -22.84 -30.84
CA ALA A 289 10.28 -23.51 -31.88
C ALA A 289 11.26 -22.57 -32.60
N ASP A 290 10.86 -21.31 -32.82
CA ASP A 290 11.60 -20.35 -33.63
C ASP A 290 11.81 -18.98 -32.95
N GLY A 291 11.23 -18.77 -31.77
CA GLY A 291 11.32 -17.51 -31.03
C GLY A 291 10.36 -16.42 -31.52
N ASN A 292 9.48 -16.73 -32.48
CA ASN A 292 8.49 -15.79 -32.98
C ASN A 292 7.42 -15.49 -31.93
N VAL A 293 6.86 -14.28 -31.95
CA VAL A 293 5.76 -13.89 -31.07
C VAL A 293 4.48 -13.71 -31.89
N GLN A 294 3.43 -14.36 -31.44
CA GLN A 294 2.17 -14.49 -32.19
C GLN A 294 0.98 -14.36 -31.24
N LEU A 295 -0.22 -14.19 -31.80
CA LEU A 295 -1.44 -14.43 -31.05
C LEU A 295 -1.78 -15.91 -31.05
N TRP A 296 -2.20 -16.39 -29.90
CA TRP A 296 -2.73 -17.74 -29.73
C TRP A 296 -3.89 -17.75 -28.75
N GLN A 297 -4.77 -18.74 -28.87
CA GLN A 297 -5.81 -19.01 -27.88
C GLN A 297 -5.20 -19.15 -26.49
N ASN A 298 -5.82 -18.52 -25.49
CA ASN A 298 -5.37 -18.63 -24.11
C ASN A 298 -5.51 -20.08 -23.60
N GLY A 299 -4.38 -20.77 -23.50
CA GLY A 299 -4.25 -22.08 -22.86
C GLY A 299 -3.61 -21.99 -21.47
N ASN A 300 -3.37 -20.77 -20.98
CA ASN A 300 -2.69 -20.47 -19.72
C ASN A 300 -1.29 -21.14 -19.59
N ALA A 301 -0.63 -21.36 -20.73
CA ALA A 301 0.69 -22.00 -20.80
C ALA A 301 1.81 -21.02 -20.41
N ASN A 302 2.97 -21.53 -20.01
CA ASN A 302 4.08 -20.67 -19.55
C ASN A 302 4.66 -19.80 -20.66
N ASN A 303 4.58 -20.22 -21.92
CA ASN A 303 5.01 -19.42 -23.07
C ASN A 303 4.03 -18.27 -23.39
N GLN A 304 2.86 -18.22 -22.74
CA GLN A 304 1.85 -17.16 -22.84
C GLN A 304 1.90 -16.17 -21.67
N LYS A 305 2.84 -16.36 -20.73
CA LYS A 305 2.98 -15.56 -19.51
C LYS A 305 4.27 -14.78 -19.56
N TRP A 306 4.19 -13.53 -19.13
CA TRP A 306 5.26 -12.56 -19.25
C TRP A 306 5.49 -11.84 -17.93
N LYS A 307 6.69 -11.96 -17.37
CA LYS A 307 7.10 -11.23 -16.17
C LYS A 307 7.58 -9.83 -16.55
N LEU A 308 6.95 -8.80 -16.01
CA LEU A 308 7.36 -7.41 -16.17
C LEU A 308 8.42 -7.11 -15.11
N VAL A 309 9.61 -6.70 -15.53
CA VAL A 309 10.70 -6.29 -14.64
C VAL A 309 11.07 -4.85 -14.99
N TYR A 310 10.85 -3.92 -14.07
CA TYR A 310 11.11 -2.51 -14.27
C TYR A 310 12.61 -2.21 -14.19
N ASP A 311 13.14 -1.49 -15.19
CA ASP A 311 14.50 -0.95 -15.17
C ASP A 311 14.43 0.56 -14.98
N SER A 312 14.75 1.01 -13.76
CA SER A 312 14.70 2.41 -13.37
C SER A 312 15.65 3.30 -14.18
N ASN A 313 16.78 2.76 -14.66
CA ASN A 313 17.73 3.52 -15.47
C ASN A 313 17.21 3.81 -16.88
N LYS A 314 16.31 2.96 -17.39
CA LYS A 314 15.69 3.14 -18.72
C LYS A 314 14.27 3.69 -18.65
N SER A 315 13.69 3.72 -17.46
CA SER A 315 12.27 4.06 -17.23
C SER A 315 11.35 3.21 -18.10
N ALA A 316 11.63 1.91 -18.20
CA ALA A 316 10.91 0.98 -19.06
C ALA A 316 10.98 -0.44 -18.49
N TYR A 317 10.09 -1.32 -18.95
CA TYR A 317 10.03 -2.72 -18.52
C TYR A 317 10.78 -3.62 -19.49
N GLN A 318 11.54 -4.55 -18.93
CA GLN A 318 11.92 -5.78 -19.61
C GLN A 318 10.78 -6.80 -19.41
N ILE A 319 10.24 -7.32 -20.51
CA ILE A 319 9.11 -8.26 -20.50
C ILE A 319 9.65 -9.67 -20.76
N LYS A 320 9.83 -10.47 -19.71
CA LYS A 320 10.49 -11.79 -19.73
C LYS A 320 9.48 -12.92 -19.90
N ASN A 321 9.75 -13.89 -20.77
CA ASN A 321 8.86 -15.04 -20.93
C ASN A 321 9.00 -16.01 -19.73
N ILE A 322 7.89 -16.57 -19.24
CA ILE A 322 7.93 -17.51 -18.10
C ILE A 322 8.43 -18.91 -18.51
N ALA A 323 8.22 -19.36 -19.74
CA ALA A 323 8.76 -20.64 -20.21
C ALA A 323 10.29 -20.63 -20.28
N ASN A 324 10.89 -19.47 -20.57
CA ASN A 324 12.32 -19.26 -20.52
C ASN A 324 12.65 -17.81 -20.15
N GLN A 325 13.01 -17.58 -18.88
CA GLN A 325 13.27 -16.23 -18.35
C GLN A 325 14.55 -15.57 -18.90
N ASN A 326 15.37 -16.30 -19.67
CA ASN A 326 16.48 -15.71 -20.40
C ASN A 326 16.04 -15.01 -21.69
N LEU A 327 14.80 -15.26 -22.15
CA LEU A 327 14.21 -14.63 -23.32
C LEU A 327 13.32 -13.43 -22.93
N VAL A 328 13.49 -12.34 -23.66
CA VAL A 328 12.72 -11.10 -23.51
C VAL A 328 11.97 -10.79 -24.79
N LEU A 329 10.75 -10.27 -24.63
CA LEU A 329 9.99 -9.67 -25.73
C LEU A 329 10.81 -8.53 -26.34
N ALA A 330 11.03 -8.56 -27.64
CA ALA A 330 11.88 -7.59 -28.32
C ALA A 330 11.34 -7.28 -29.71
N TRP A 331 11.52 -6.04 -30.14
CA TRP A 331 11.43 -5.70 -31.55
C TRP A 331 12.70 -6.18 -32.26
N ASN A 332 12.55 -7.04 -33.26
CA ASN A 332 13.65 -7.45 -34.14
C ASN A 332 13.94 -6.37 -35.17
N ASP A 333 14.71 -5.35 -34.79
CA ASP A 333 15.13 -4.24 -35.65
C ASP A 333 16.36 -4.59 -36.53
N LEU A 334 16.41 -5.81 -37.06
CA LEU A 334 17.40 -6.21 -38.05
C LEU A 334 16.87 -5.96 -39.46
N ASN A 335 17.64 -5.24 -40.27
CA ASN A 335 17.32 -4.96 -41.69
C ASN A 335 15.92 -4.36 -41.91
N GLY A 336 15.45 -3.51 -41.00
CA GLY A 336 14.13 -2.86 -41.10
C GLY A 336 12.93 -3.78 -40.85
N SER A 337 13.16 -4.94 -40.23
CA SER A 337 12.08 -5.83 -39.79
C SER A 337 11.17 -5.14 -38.76
N ASN A 338 9.87 -5.39 -38.85
CA ASN A 338 8.89 -5.02 -37.83
C ASN A 338 8.53 -6.19 -36.91
N ASN A 339 9.20 -7.35 -37.03
CA ASN A 339 8.80 -8.54 -36.29
C ASN A 339 9.03 -8.39 -34.78
N VAL A 340 8.13 -8.94 -33.97
CA VAL A 340 8.34 -9.09 -32.53
C VAL A 340 8.76 -10.53 -32.24
N VAL A 341 9.81 -10.68 -31.45
CA VAL A 341 10.43 -11.97 -31.11
C VAL A 341 10.68 -12.06 -29.62
N ALA A 342 10.92 -13.26 -29.09
CA ALA A 342 11.56 -13.44 -27.80
C ALA A 342 13.02 -13.84 -28.00
N THR A 343 13.96 -13.03 -27.51
CA THR A 343 15.40 -13.24 -27.73
C THR A 343 16.19 -13.08 -26.43
N SER A 344 17.45 -13.51 -26.41
CA SER A 344 18.32 -13.33 -25.24
C SER A 344 18.47 -11.84 -24.89
N ASN A 345 18.40 -11.53 -23.60
CA ASN A 345 18.55 -10.15 -23.13
C ASN A 345 19.98 -9.63 -23.38
N GLN A 346 20.09 -8.57 -24.18
CA GLN A 346 21.32 -7.84 -24.49
C GLN A 346 21.27 -6.41 -23.94
N ASN A 347 20.23 -6.05 -23.18
CA ASN A 347 19.97 -4.74 -22.62
C ASN A 347 19.87 -3.60 -23.66
N LYS A 348 19.49 -3.91 -24.91
CA LYS A 348 19.29 -2.92 -25.98
C LYS A 348 17.91 -2.28 -25.88
N GLU A 349 17.76 -1.03 -26.31
CA GLU A 349 16.50 -0.29 -26.17
C GLU A 349 15.30 -0.97 -26.85
N GLU A 350 15.50 -1.65 -27.98
CA GLU A 350 14.43 -2.40 -28.66
C GLU A 350 13.89 -3.61 -27.86
N GLN A 351 14.56 -3.98 -26.76
CA GLN A 351 14.17 -5.05 -25.84
C GLN A 351 13.44 -4.53 -24.59
N TYR A 352 13.19 -3.22 -24.52
CA TYR A 352 12.43 -2.58 -23.44
C TYR A 352 11.13 -1.99 -23.96
N TRP A 353 10.11 -2.05 -23.12
CA TRP A 353 8.76 -1.64 -23.45
C TRP A 353 8.20 -0.71 -22.39
N ILE A 354 7.34 0.21 -22.82
CA ILE A 354 6.64 1.18 -22.00
C ILE A 354 5.15 0.91 -22.18
N PRO A 355 4.55 0.03 -21.37
CA PRO A 355 3.10 -0.06 -21.26
C PRO A 355 2.56 1.32 -20.89
N THR A 356 1.72 1.86 -21.76
CA THR A 356 1.07 3.14 -21.55
C THR A 356 -0.43 2.89 -21.58
N GLU A 357 -1.15 3.44 -20.63
CA GLU A 357 -2.60 3.29 -20.57
C GLU A 357 -3.26 3.78 -21.86
N ALA A 358 -4.24 3.01 -22.34
CA ALA A 358 -5.23 3.36 -23.33
C ALA A 358 -6.59 3.71 -22.68
N GLY A 359 -6.66 3.64 -21.34
CA GLY A 359 -7.86 3.86 -20.53
C GLY A 359 -8.65 2.57 -20.28
N ASN A 360 -9.48 2.56 -19.23
CA ASN A 360 -10.34 1.42 -18.85
C ASN A 360 -9.56 0.11 -18.61
N GLY A 361 -8.32 0.21 -18.14
CA GLY A 361 -7.43 -0.92 -17.89
C GLY A 361 -6.82 -1.59 -19.12
N TYR A 362 -6.84 -0.89 -20.25
CA TYR A 362 -6.13 -1.28 -21.46
C TYR A 362 -4.82 -0.53 -21.64
N TYR A 363 -3.93 -1.08 -22.43
CA TYR A 363 -2.58 -0.58 -22.67
C TYR A 363 -2.22 -0.61 -24.15
N TYR A 364 -1.46 0.40 -24.54
CA TYR A 364 -0.54 0.33 -25.67
C TYR A 364 0.83 -0.12 -25.14
N VAL A 365 1.46 -1.10 -25.79
CA VAL A 365 2.80 -1.56 -25.39
C VAL A 365 3.83 -0.91 -26.32
N ARG A 366 4.35 0.26 -25.94
CA ARG A 366 5.29 1.06 -26.75
C ARG A 366 6.70 0.51 -26.66
N ASN A 367 7.45 0.50 -27.74
CA ASN A 367 8.86 0.16 -27.69
C ASN A 367 9.68 1.34 -27.15
N LYS A 368 10.74 1.07 -26.36
CA LYS A 368 11.57 2.13 -25.78
C LYS A 368 12.44 2.83 -26.83
N LYS A 369 12.95 2.11 -27.83
CA LYS A 369 13.82 2.67 -28.89
C LYS A 369 13.11 3.71 -29.75
N ASP A 370 11.85 3.43 -30.09
CA ASP A 370 10.96 4.36 -30.79
C ASP A 370 9.55 4.21 -30.21
N GLN A 371 9.11 5.24 -29.47
CA GLN A 371 7.81 5.22 -28.80
C GLN A 371 6.62 5.33 -29.77
N ASN A 372 6.87 5.67 -31.04
CA ASN A 372 5.86 5.58 -32.10
C ASN A 372 5.69 4.14 -32.59
N LYS A 373 6.61 3.22 -32.28
CA LYS A 373 6.47 1.79 -32.57
C LYS A 373 5.79 1.09 -31.40
N VAL A 374 4.60 0.54 -31.63
CA VAL A 374 3.81 -0.18 -30.62
C VAL A 374 3.57 -1.61 -31.03
N LEU A 375 3.39 -2.49 -30.05
CA LEU A 375 2.95 -3.86 -30.30
C LEU A 375 1.63 -3.85 -31.08
N ASP A 376 1.58 -4.62 -32.16
CA ASP A 376 0.52 -4.58 -33.16
C ASP A 376 0.20 -6.00 -33.64
N VAL A 377 -1.08 -6.36 -33.57
CA VAL A 377 -1.59 -7.61 -34.14
C VAL A 377 -1.82 -7.43 -35.63
N SER A 378 -1.00 -8.12 -36.43
CA SER A 378 -0.96 -7.95 -37.89
C SER A 378 -2.34 -8.13 -38.52
N GLY A 379 -2.78 -7.10 -39.26
CA GLY A 379 -4.01 -7.15 -40.04
C GLY A 379 -5.28 -7.34 -39.22
N TYR A 380 -5.29 -6.99 -37.93
CA TYR A 380 -6.43 -7.20 -37.03
C TYR A 380 -6.83 -8.69 -36.90
N GLY A 381 -5.92 -9.62 -37.20
CA GLY A 381 -6.22 -11.05 -37.18
C GLY A 381 -6.45 -11.58 -35.77
N THR A 382 -7.35 -12.56 -35.64
CA THR A 382 -7.69 -13.22 -34.37
C THR A 382 -7.42 -14.72 -34.38
N ALA A 383 -6.98 -15.26 -35.52
CA ALA A 383 -6.64 -16.67 -35.67
C ALA A 383 -5.34 -17.01 -34.94
N ASN A 384 -5.23 -18.24 -34.44
CA ASN A 384 -3.98 -18.75 -33.89
C ASN A 384 -2.84 -18.65 -34.92
N GLY A 385 -1.69 -18.14 -34.48
CA GLY A 385 -0.54 -17.89 -35.34
C GLY A 385 -0.56 -16.53 -36.04
N THR A 386 -1.57 -15.68 -35.79
CA THR A 386 -1.53 -14.29 -36.28
C THR A 386 -0.30 -13.60 -35.72
N ASN A 387 0.55 -13.06 -36.59
CA ASN A 387 1.84 -12.52 -36.17
C ASN A 387 1.70 -11.23 -35.35
N VAL A 388 2.53 -11.08 -34.32
CA VAL A 388 2.67 -9.83 -33.57
C VAL A 388 3.88 -9.07 -34.10
N THR A 389 3.67 -7.81 -34.45
CA THR A 389 4.70 -6.92 -35.00
C THR A 389 4.80 -5.64 -34.18
N VAL A 390 5.76 -4.79 -34.49
CA VAL A 390 5.66 -3.37 -34.17
C VAL A 390 5.10 -2.60 -35.35
N TYR A 391 4.22 -1.64 -35.09
CA TYR A 391 3.72 -0.73 -36.11
C TYR A 391 3.65 0.70 -35.59
N ASN A 392 3.55 1.66 -36.50
CA ASN A 392 3.39 3.06 -36.12
C ASN A 392 2.07 3.21 -35.35
N PHE A 393 2.13 3.94 -34.24
CA PHE A 393 0.98 4.18 -33.39
C PHE A 393 -0.13 4.88 -34.18
N HIS A 394 -1.31 4.25 -34.20
CA HIS A 394 -2.54 4.83 -34.73
C HIS A 394 -3.75 4.58 -33.82
N GLY A 395 -3.54 3.95 -32.66
CA GLY A 395 -4.56 3.75 -31.62
C GLY A 395 -5.66 2.75 -31.98
N GLY A 396 -5.46 1.91 -33.01
CA GLY A 396 -6.41 0.88 -33.42
C GLY A 396 -6.54 -0.23 -32.38
N THR A 397 -7.63 -0.99 -32.43
CA THR A 397 -7.90 -2.10 -31.50
C THR A 397 -6.87 -3.24 -31.60
N ASN A 398 -6.18 -3.37 -32.73
CA ASN A 398 -5.03 -4.27 -32.92
C ASN A 398 -3.75 -3.82 -32.20
N GLN A 399 -3.71 -2.59 -31.67
CA GLN A 399 -2.59 -2.05 -30.90
C GLN A 399 -2.89 -1.95 -29.39
N THR A 400 -4.08 -2.38 -28.98
CA THR A 400 -4.59 -2.25 -27.61
C THR A 400 -4.67 -3.61 -26.95
N PHE A 401 -4.16 -3.71 -25.71
CA PHE A 401 -4.06 -4.97 -24.97
C PHE A 401 -4.52 -4.78 -23.53
N GLN A 402 -5.04 -5.82 -22.92
CA GLN A 402 -5.18 -5.90 -21.47
C GLN A 402 -3.96 -6.61 -20.88
N LEU A 403 -3.33 -6.03 -19.87
CA LEU A 403 -2.29 -6.69 -19.08
C LEU A 403 -2.94 -7.38 -17.87
N SER A 404 -3.34 -8.64 -18.07
CA SER A 404 -4.01 -9.42 -17.04
C SER A 404 -3.00 -10.02 -16.07
N ASN A 405 -2.94 -9.51 -14.83
CA ASN A 405 -2.03 -10.00 -13.80
C ASN A 405 -2.41 -11.45 -13.44
N VAL A 406 -1.55 -12.39 -13.83
CA VAL A 406 -1.70 -13.80 -13.47
C VAL A 406 -0.97 -14.16 -12.19
N THR A 407 -0.09 -13.30 -11.65
CA THR A 407 0.46 -13.51 -10.30
C THR A 407 -0.65 -13.47 -9.27
N GLY A 408 -1.65 -12.59 -9.45
CA GLY A 408 -2.72 -12.33 -8.48
C GLY A 408 -2.38 -11.17 -7.55
N THR A 409 -3.27 -10.82 -6.63
CA THR A 409 -3.06 -9.74 -5.65
C THR A 409 -2.32 -10.28 -4.43
N LEU A 410 -1.19 -9.67 -4.04
CA LEU A 410 -0.46 -10.08 -2.84
C LEU A 410 -1.37 -9.99 -1.61
N THR A 411 -1.59 -11.13 -0.98
CA THR A 411 -2.57 -11.27 0.11
C THR A 411 -1.92 -11.66 1.43
N ARG A 412 -0.73 -12.29 1.38
CA ARG A 412 0.08 -12.60 2.56
C ARG A 412 1.55 -12.76 2.18
N GLU A 413 2.43 -12.25 3.03
CA GLU A 413 3.87 -12.55 3.00
C GLU A 413 4.26 -13.19 4.34
N VAL A 414 5.03 -14.28 4.28
CA VAL A 414 5.51 -15.02 5.45
C VAL A 414 7.01 -15.17 5.34
N GLU A 415 7.74 -14.71 6.36
CA GLU A 415 9.16 -15.01 6.48
C GLU A 415 9.36 -16.42 7.03
N SER A 416 10.25 -17.19 6.41
CA SER A 416 10.60 -18.54 6.82
C SER A 416 12.11 -18.73 6.84
N LEU A 417 12.59 -19.51 7.80
CA LEU A 417 13.97 -19.94 7.86
C LEU A 417 14.21 -21.08 6.86
N TYR A 418 15.42 -21.16 6.29
CA TYR A 418 15.84 -22.35 5.53
C TYR A 418 16.02 -23.61 6.40
N LYS A 419 15.86 -23.49 7.72
CA LYS A 419 15.98 -24.56 8.71
C LYS A 419 14.80 -24.47 9.70
N ALA A 420 14.70 -25.43 10.61
CA ALA A 420 13.75 -25.29 11.71
C ALA A 420 14.07 -24.08 12.60
N GLN A 421 13.04 -23.47 13.17
CA GLN A 421 13.18 -22.42 14.18
C GLN A 421 13.93 -22.96 15.42
N PRO A 422 14.66 -22.09 16.15
CA PRO A 422 15.29 -22.51 17.40
C PRO A 422 14.30 -23.17 18.35
N GLY A 423 14.64 -24.37 18.85
CA GLY A 423 13.77 -25.15 19.75
C GLY A 423 12.63 -25.90 19.05
N GLN A 424 12.53 -25.86 17.72
CA GLN A 424 11.53 -26.57 16.94
C GLN A 424 12.18 -27.67 16.09
N THR A 425 11.46 -28.76 15.82
CA THR A 425 11.94 -29.87 14.97
C THR A 425 11.32 -29.85 13.58
N SER A 426 10.11 -29.31 13.43
CA SER A 426 9.29 -29.43 12.23
C SER A 426 8.70 -28.10 11.74
N ARG A 427 9.12 -26.95 12.27
CA ARG A 427 8.56 -25.64 11.96
C ARG A 427 9.65 -24.67 11.55
N SER A 428 9.47 -24.01 10.40
CA SER A 428 10.42 -23.00 9.89
C SER A 428 9.83 -21.59 9.80
N SER A 429 8.58 -21.38 10.23
CA SER A 429 7.95 -20.05 10.29
C SER A 429 7.07 -19.87 11.53
N ASN A 430 6.79 -18.61 11.86
CA ASN A 430 5.71 -18.27 12.78
C ASN A 430 4.35 -18.64 12.18
N ASN A 431 3.32 -18.63 13.04
CA ASN A 431 1.95 -18.81 12.60
C ASN A 431 1.50 -17.66 11.69
N PHE A 432 0.68 -17.97 10.69
CA PHE A 432 0.03 -17.04 9.80
C PHE A 432 -1.42 -17.45 9.52
N SER A 433 -2.19 -16.57 8.88
CA SER A 433 -3.59 -16.82 8.54
C SER A 433 -3.85 -16.38 7.10
N LEU A 434 -4.77 -17.09 6.45
CA LEU A 434 -5.37 -16.76 5.15
C LEU A 434 -6.90 -16.68 5.30
N GLU A 435 -7.41 -16.38 6.50
CA GLU A 435 -8.85 -16.44 6.81
C GLU A 435 -9.68 -15.34 6.16
N HIS A 436 -9.05 -14.25 5.74
CA HIS A 436 -9.65 -13.16 4.99
C HIS A 436 -10.02 -13.57 3.56
N LEU A 437 -9.46 -14.69 3.06
CA LEU A 437 -9.82 -15.24 1.77
C LEU A 437 -11.02 -16.18 1.88
N ALA A 438 -11.96 -16.04 0.95
CA ALA A 438 -13.10 -16.94 0.83
C ALA A 438 -12.63 -18.37 0.52
N ALA A 439 -13.37 -19.36 1.03
CA ALA A 439 -13.13 -20.76 0.69
C ALA A 439 -13.25 -20.96 -0.84
N GLY A 440 -12.35 -21.75 -1.42
CA GLY A 440 -12.28 -21.97 -2.86
C GLY A 440 -11.39 -20.98 -3.62
N THR A 441 -11.03 -19.84 -3.02
CA THR A 441 -10.09 -18.88 -3.62
C THR A 441 -8.79 -19.60 -4.01
N LYS A 442 -8.30 -19.36 -5.22
CA LYS A 442 -7.01 -19.87 -5.68
C LYS A 442 -5.91 -18.90 -5.30
N VAL A 443 -4.85 -19.41 -4.70
CA VAL A 443 -3.72 -18.61 -4.23
C VAL A 443 -2.43 -19.14 -4.84
N ARG A 444 -1.69 -18.30 -5.56
CA ARG A 444 -0.35 -18.62 -6.03
C ARG A 444 0.67 -18.35 -4.94
N VAL A 445 1.56 -19.31 -4.75
CA VAL A 445 2.73 -19.18 -3.90
C VAL A 445 3.92 -18.71 -4.74
N VAL A 446 4.61 -17.67 -4.30
CA VAL A 446 5.87 -17.20 -4.87
C VAL A 446 6.92 -17.18 -3.78
N LEU A 447 8.09 -17.75 -4.06
CA LEU A 447 9.21 -17.81 -3.13
C LEU A 447 10.26 -16.78 -3.53
N GLU A 448 10.72 -15.99 -2.56
CA GLU A 448 11.75 -14.97 -2.77
C GLU A 448 12.90 -15.18 -1.79
N GLY A 449 14.12 -15.27 -2.32
CA GLY A 449 15.33 -15.55 -1.55
C GLY A 449 16.32 -16.38 -2.36
N ALA A 450 17.58 -16.42 -1.93
CA ALA A 450 18.62 -17.20 -2.59
C ALA A 450 18.23 -18.69 -2.63
N GLY A 451 18.22 -19.31 -3.81
CA GLY A 451 17.83 -20.72 -3.98
C GLY A 451 16.40 -21.06 -3.57
N ALA A 452 15.53 -20.06 -3.32
CA ALA A 452 14.18 -20.32 -2.82
C ALA A 452 13.30 -21.07 -3.84
N THR A 453 13.54 -20.87 -5.15
CA THR A 453 12.76 -21.51 -6.23
C THR A 453 12.97 -23.02 -6.33
N SER A 454 14.03 -23.57 -5.74
CA SER A 454 14.27 -25.02 -5.69
C SER A 454 13.70 -25.69 -4.43
N LEU A 455 13.07 -24.93 -3.54
CA LEU A 455 12.52 -25.43 -2.28
C LEU A 455 11.20 -26.19 -2.48
N SER A 456 10.99 -27.18 -1.61
CA SER A 456 9.69 -27.82 -1.41
C SER A 456 9.42 -28.01 0.08
N PHE A 457 8.21 -27.68 0.54
CA PHE A 457 7.81 -27.76 1.94
C PHE A 457 6.33 -28.11 2.12
N LYS A 458 5.91 -28.26 3.38
CA LYS A 458 4.50 -28.43 3.75
C LYS A 458 3.99 -27.15 4.43
N ILE A 459 2.69 -26.93 4.39
CA ILE A 459 2.03 -25.95 5.25
C ILE A 459 1.07 -26.74 6.14
N ALA A 460 1.28 -26.65 7.45
CA ALA A 460 0.45 -27.30 8.45
C ALA A 460 -0.31 -26.26 9.27
N ARG A 461 -1.35 -26.69 9.96
CA ARG A 461 -2.10 -25.86 10.91
C ARG A 461 -1.72 -26.24 12.32
N ASP A 462 -1.42 -25.23 13.12
CA ASP A 462 -1.21 -25.35 14.56
C ASP A 462 -2.56 -25.49 15.27
N LYS A 463 -2.78 -26.65 15.89
CA LYS A 463 -3.98 -26.91 16.69
C LYS A 463 -3.65 -27.79 17.89
N SER A 464 -4.54 -27.81 18.88
CA SER A 464 -4.41 -28.73 20.01
C SER A 464 -4.36 -30.19 19.54
N GLY A 465 -3.35 -30.93 20.02
CA GLY A 465 -3.09 -32.31 19.62
C GLY A 465 -2.17 -32.39 18.41
N THR A 466 -2.60 -33.11 17.37
CA THR A 466 -1.80 -33.35 16.16
C THR A 466 -2.09 -32.32 15.08
N ASP A 467 -1.07 -31.61 14.62
CA ASP A 467 -1.17 -30.62 13.55
C ASP A 467 -1.47 -31.28 12.18
N PRO A 468 -2.59 -30.92 11.52
CA PRO A 468 -2.87 -31.42 10.19
C PRO A 468 -2.04 -30.67 9.16
N VAL A 469 -1.50 -31.41 8.20
CA VAL A 469 -0.90 -30.83 6.99
C VAL A 469 -2.04 -30.38 6.08
N ILE A 470 -2.14 -29.07 5.83
CA ILE A 470 -3.17 -28.50 4.96
C ILE A 470 -2.74 -28.60 3.50
N TRP A 471 -1.48 -28.27 3.22
CA TRP A 471 -0.90 -28.42 1.89
C TRP A 471 0.46 -29.11 1.97
N SER A 472 0.71 -30.02 1.04
CA SER A 472 1.98 -30.72 0.90
C SER A 472 2.62 -30.39 -0.45
N ASN A 473 3.94 -30.58 -0.55
CA ASN A 473 4.72 -30.33 -1.77
C ASN A 473 4.53 -28.90 -2.32
N VAL A 474 4.41 -27.91 -1.43
CA VAL A 474 4.32 -26.51 -1.80
C VAL A 474 5.70 -26.06 -2.30
N ARG A 475 5.72 -25.45 -3.49
CA ARG A 475 6.90 -24.98 -4.21
C ARG A 475 6.64 -23.58 -4.76
N ASP A 476 7.68 -22.95 -5.29
CA ASP A 476 7.51 -21.74 -6.08
C ASP A 476 6.54 -21.99 -7.26
N GLY A 477 5.57 -21.10 -7.43
CA GLY A 477 4.51 -21.20 -8.42
C GLY A 477 3.33 -22.12 -8.06
N SER A 478 3.34 -22.82 -6.91
CA SER A 478 2.21 -23.66 -6.49
C SER A 478 0.90 -22.87 -6.41
N ILE A 479 -0.20 -23.48 -6.87
CA ILE A 479 -1.55 -22.92 -6.70
C ILE A 479 -2.27 -23.70 -5.60
N LEU A 480 -2.55 -23.03 -4.50
CA LEU A 480 -3.29 -23.55 -3.36
C LEU A 480 -4.77 -23.20 -3.51
N THR A 481 -5.65 -24.05 -3.00
CA THR A 481 -7.07 -23.74 -2.86
C THR A 481 -7.36 -23.50 -1.40
N ILE A 482 -7.91 -22.34 -1.07
CA ILE A 482 -8.22 -21.98 0.32
C ILE A 482 -9.32 -22.90 0.87
N PRO A 483 -9.08 -23.62 1.98
CA PRO A 483 -10.07 -24.51 2.57
C PRO A 483 -11.19 -23.71 3.27
N SER A 484 -12.29 -24.41 3.53
CA SER A 484 -13.35 -23.90 4.40
C SER A 484 -12.94 -23.99 5.88
N GLY A 485 -13.69 -23.29 6.73
CA GLY A 485 -13.54 -23.37 8.18
C GLY A 485 -12.19 -22.84 8.69
N ASP A 486 -11.68 -23.48 9.74
CA ASP A 486 -10.49 -23.01 10.44
C ASP A 486 -9.17 -23.47 9.82
N ASP A 487 -9.20 -24.30 8.77
CA ASP A 487 -7.98 -24.81 8.11
C ASP A 487 -7.22 -23.75 7.29
N ARG A 488 -7.69 -22.51 7.33
CA ARG A 488 -7.00 -21.30 6.84
C ARG A 488 -6.47 -20.41 7.97
N LYS A 489 -6.55 -20.84 9.22
CA LYS A 489 -6.06 -20.13 10.43
C LYS A 489 -4.85 -20.86 11.03
N ASN A 490 -4.01 -20.12 11.76
CA ASN A 490 -2.86 -20.66 12.52
C ASN A 490 -1.96 -21.58 11.69
N LEU A 491 -1.74 -21.23 10.42
CA LEU A 491 -0.91 -21.97 9.49
C LEU A 491 0.58 -21.73 9.77
N TYR A 492 1.44 -22.67 9.45
CA TYR A 492 2.89 -22.50 9.48
C TYR A 492 3.58 -23.35 8.42
N ILE A 493 4.79 -22.95 8.05
CA ILE A 493 5.62 -23.70 7.11
C ILE A 493 6.29 -24.84 7.87
N ALA A 494 5.96 -26.05 7.48
CA ALA A 494 6.31 -27.30 8.15
C ALA A 494 7.42 -28.07 7.41
N GLY A 495 8.42 -28.49 8.18
CA GLY A 495 9.66 -29.14 7.77
C GLY A 495 10.72 -28.11 7.36
N PRO A 496 12.02 -28.30 7.68
CA PRO A 496 13.06 -27.52 7.00
C PRO A 496 12.88 -27.75 5.49
N PRO A 497 12.75 -26.69 4.68
CA PRO A 497 12.44 -26.84 3.27
C PRO A 497 13.55 -27.64 2.57
N SER A 498 13.18 -28.75 1.95
CA SER A 498 14.14 -29.60 1.23
C SER A 498 14.61 -28.87 -0.04
N GLY A 499 15.92 -28.94 -0.34
CA GLY A 499 16.47 -28.45 -1.62
C GLY A 499 17.46 -27.27 -1.53
N TYR A 500 17.58 -26.58 -0.39
CA TYR A 500 18.59 -25.53 -0.21
C TYR A 500 19.04 -25.44 1.25
N THR A 501 20.31 -25.70 1.52
CA THR A 501 20.87 -25.75 2.89
C THR A 501 21.80 -24.57 3.14
N SER A 502 21.22 -23.45 3.55
CA SER A 502 21.97 -22.28 4.03
C SER A 502 21.41 -21.82 5.39
N ASN A 503 22.16 -20.98 6.10
CA ASN A 503 21.60 -20.14 7.15
C ASN A 503 20.90 -18.92 6.51
N GLY A 504 19.85 -18.41 7.14
CA GLY A 504 19.12 -17.22 6.67
C GLY A 504 17.61 -17.44 6.52
N THR A 505 16.95 -16.50 5.85
CA THR A 505 15.50 -16.48 5.63
C THR A 505 15.16 -16.40 4.14
N PHE A 506 13.96 -16.84 3.80
CA PHE A 506 13.30 -16.60 2.52
C PHE A 506 11.85 -16.18 2.78
N LYS A 507 11.24 -15.54 1.79
CA LYS A 507 9.84 -15.10 1.85
C LYS A 507 8.96 -16.07 1.07
N VAL A 508 7.81 -16.38 1.66
CA VAL A 508 6.71 -17.09 1.02
C VAL A 508 5.57 -16.11 0.84
N LYS A 509 5.32 -15.73 -0.40
CA LYS A 509 4.28 -14.78 -0.78
C LYS A 509 3.09 -15.54 -1.35
N PHE A 510 1.90 -15.18 -0.91
CA PHE A 510 0.63 -15.74 -1.32
C PHE A 510 -0.11 -14.66 -2.09
N TYR A 511 -0.45 -14.93 -3.34
CA TYR A 511 -1.18 -14.01 -4.20
C TYR A 511 -2.54 -14.60 -4.54
N ALA A 512 -3.62 -13.91 -4.19
CA ALA A 512 -4.97 -14.33 -4.57
C ALA A 512 -5.14 -14.15 -6.09
N LEU A 513 -5.37 -15.24 -6.80
CA LEU A 513 -5.59 -15.20 -8.24
C LEU A 513 -6.98 -14.63 -8.53
N PRO A 514 -7.14 -13.83 -9.60
CA PRO A 514 -8.45 -13.44 -10.08
C PRO A 514 -9.26 -14.71 -10.41
N ASN A 515 -10.54 -14.71 -10.02
CA ASN A 515 -11.46 -15.84 -10.20
C ASN A 515 -11.73 -16.16 -11.66
#